data_AF-A0A961R6H8-F1
#
_entry.id   AF-A0A961R6H8-F1
#
_cell.length_a   1.000
_cell.length_b   1.000
_cell.length_c   1.000
_cell.angle_alpha   90.00
_cell.angle_beta   90.00
_cell.angle_gamma   90.00
#
_symmetry.space_group_name_H-M   'P 1'
#
loop_
_entity.id
_entity.type
_entity.pdbx_description
1 polymer ?
#
loop_
_entity_poly.entity_id
_entity_poly.type
_entity_poly.pdbx_seq_one_letter_code
_entity_poly.pdbx_strand_id
1 'polypeptide(L)' 'MSVETTTLPSGLRIVTDRMDGAETASVAVYVAVGSRNEEAQEHGLSHLIEHMAFKGTRTRDARTIAAEIEAQAKS' A
#
# COMPACT_ATOMS: atom_id res chain seq x y z
N MET A 1 22.76 5.04 5.39
CA MET A 1 21.62 5.06 4.46
C MET A 1 22.08 4.36 3.19
N SER A 2 21.74 3.08 3.07
CA SER A 2 22.00 2.29 1.88
C SER A 2 20.64 1.76 1.44
N VAL A 3 20.13 2.33 0.35
CA VAL A 3 18.90 1.84 -0.26
C VAL A 3 19.23 0.53 -0.97
N GLU A 4 18.61 -0.55 -0.52
CA GLU A 4 18.70 -1.87 -1.14
C GLU A 4 17.45 -2.13 -1.98
N THR A 5 17.62 -2.82 -3.11
CA THR A 5 16.51 -3.20 -3.99
C THR A 5 16.59 -4.69 -4.29
N THR A 6 15.51 -5.40 -4.00
CA THR A 6 15.34 -6.82 -4.31
C THR A 6 14.17 -7.01 -5.26
N THR A 7 14.37 -7.73 -6.36
CA THR A 7 13.29 -8.12 -7.28
C THR A 7 12.95 -9.58 -7.06
N LEU A 8 11.70 -9.86 -6.68
CA LEU A 8 11.21 -11.22 -6.50
C LEU A 8 11.00 -11.94 -7.85
N PRO A 9 10.92 -13.28 -7.88
CA PRO A 9 10.61 -14.02 -9.10
C PRO A 9 9.26 -13.64 -9.74
N SER A 10 8.33 -13.08 -8.96
CA SER A 10 7.05 -12.53 -9.45
C SER A 10 7.18 -11.21 -10.22
N GLY A 11 8.37 -10.58 -10.21
CA GLY A 11 8.61 -9.24 -10.74
C GLY A 11 8.32 -8.10 -9.74
N LEU A 12 7.82 -8.40 -8.53
CA LEU A 12 7.63 -7.39 -7.49
C LEU A 12 8.98 -6.87 -6.99
N ARG A 13 9.15 -5.55 -7.00
CA ARG A 13 10.34 -4.88 -6.45
C ARG A 13 10.10 -4.45 -5.01
N ILE A 14 11.01 -4.85 -4.13
CA ILE A 14 11.07 -4.43 -2.73
C ILE A 14 12.25 -3.48 -2.60
N VAL A 15 11.98 -2.27 -2.13
CA VAL A 15 13.00 -1.24 -1.87
C VAL A 15 13.03 -0.98 -0.37
N THR A 16 14.20 -1.12 0.25
CA THR A 16 14.39 -0.97 1.70
C THR A 16 15.52 0.00 1.98
N ASP A 17 15.32 0.92 2.91
CA ASP A 17 16.40 1.73 3.49
C ASP A 17 16.50 1.42 4.98
N ARG A 18 17.66 0.91 5.40
CA ARG A 18 17.90 0.55 6.79
C ARG A 18 18.43 1.76 7.55
N MET A 19 17.72 2.12 8.60
CA MET A 19 18.06 3.23 9.50
C MET A 19 18.39 2.66 10.89
N ASP A 20 19.68 2.48 11.18
CA ASP A 20 20.11 2.01 12.50
C ASP A 20 19.68 3.00 13.59
N GLY A 21 19.03 2.50 14.65
CA GLY A 21 18.50 3.32 15.73
C GLY A 21 17.08 3.85 15.53
N ALA A 22 16.43 3.58 14.39
CA ALA A 22 15.01 3.85 14.22
C ALA A 22 14.16 2.80 14.96
N GLU A 23 13.23 3.27 15.80
CA GLU A 23 12.27 2.42 16.54
C GLU A 23 10.93 2.27 15.81
N THR A 24 10.76 2.96 14.70
CA THR A 24 9.55 2.91 13.85
C THR A 24 9.92 2.63 12.40
N ALA A 25 8.96 2.14 11.65
CA ALA A 25 9.11 1.87 10.22
C ALA A 25 7.86 2.31 9.45
N SER A 26 8.06 2.69 8.19
CA SER A 26 6.98 2.95 7.24
C SER A 26 7.03 1.93 6.11
N VAL A 27 5.87 1.40 5.73
CA VAL A 27 5.75 0.50 4.58
C VAL A 27 4.71 1.08 3.64
N ALA A 28 5.03 1.12 2.35
CA ALA A 28 4.12 1.57 1.30
C ALA A 28 4.18 0.60 0.11
N VAL A 29 3.03 0.42 -0.55
CA VAL A 29 2.91 -0.36 -1.78
C VAL A 29 2.64 0.60 -2.93
N TYR A 30 3.43 0.50 -3.98
CA TYR A 30 3.29 1.33 -5.18
C TYR A 30 2.90 0.45 -6.37
N VAL A 31 1.88 0.88 -7.11
CA VAL A 31 1.49 0.30 -8.38
C VAL A 31 1.68 1.36 -9.45
N ALA A 32 2.36 1.04 -10.54
CA ALA A 32 2.64 1.98 -11.62
C ALA A 32 1.43 2.19 -12.55
N VAL A 33 0.28 2.52 -11.96
CA VAL A 33 -0.99 2.79 -12.63
C VAL A 33 -1.69 3.98 -11.95
N GLY A 34 -2.46 4.75 -12.70
CA GLY A 34 -3.30 5.82 -12.18
C GLY A 34 -4.17 6.41 -13.28
N SER A 35 -4.73 7.60 -13.07
CA SER A 35 -5.66 8.23 -14.02
C SER A 35 -5.11 8.40 -15.44
N ARG A 36 -3.79 8.54 -15.59
CA ARG A 36 -3.12 8.58 -16.92
C ARG A 36 -3.33 7.30 -17.74
N ASN A 37 -3.60 6.18 -17.08
CA ASN A 37 -3.77 4.87 -17.70
C ASN A 37 -5.24 4.54 -17.99
N GLU A 38 -6.18 5.43 -17.65
CA GLU A 38 -7.61 5.22 -17.88
C GLU A 38 -7.99 5.53 -19.33
N GLU A 39 -8.92 4.75 -19.88
CA GLU A 39 -9.63 5.16 -21.09
C GLU A 39 -10.64 6.28 -20.79
N ALA A 40 -11.08 7.00 -21.82
CA ALA A 40 -12.02 8.11 -21.67
C ALA A 40 -13.33 7.71 -20.96
N GLN A 41 -13.76 6.47 -21.14
CA GLN A 41 -14.96 5.88 -20.51
C GLN A 41 -14.72 5.41 -19.07
N GLU A 42 -13.47 5.33 -18.62
CA GLU A 42 -13.05 4.84 -17.30
C GLU A 42 -12.55 5.97 -16.39
N HIS A 43 -12.68 7.23 -16.82
CA HIS A 43 -12.20 8.38 -16.07
C HIS A 43 -12.69 8.37 -14.61
N GLY A 44 -11.74 8.41 -13.68
CA GLY A 44 -11.98 8.38 -12.23
C GLY A 44 -11.94 6.98 -11.61
N LEU A 45 -11.75 5.92 -12.39
CA LEU A 45 -11.73 4.54 -11.90
C LEU A 45 -10.57 4.28 -10.93
N SER A 46 -9.39 4.81 -11.18
CA SER A 46 -8.21 4.67 -10.30
C SER A 46 -8.48 5.28 -8.93
N HIS A 47 -9.08 6.48 -8.90
CA HIS A 47 -9.47 7.14 -7.66
C HIS A 47 -10.58 6.38 -6.94
N LEU A 48 -11.56 5.84 -7.69
CA LEU A 48 -12.58 4.99 -7.11
C LEU A 48 -11.97 3.73 -6.47
N ILE A 49 -11.06 3.05 -7.16
CA ILE A 49 -10.36 1.85 -6.65
C ILE A 49 -9.56 2.19 -5.39
N GLU A 50 -8.87 3.33 -5.36
CA GLU A 50 -8.17 3.83 -4.17
C GLU A 50 -9.09 3.92 -2.96
N HIS A 51 -10.28 4.53 -3.12
CA HIS A 51 -11.27 4.61 -2.05
C HIS A 51 -11.78 3.22 -1.63
N MET A 52 -12.01 2.34 -2.59
CA MET A 52 -12.55 1.00 -2.34
C MET A 52 -11.54 0.07 -1.66
N ALA A 53 -10.24 0.30 -1.82
CA ALA A 53 -9.19 -0.48 -1.16
C ALA A 53 -9.32 -0.48 0.38
N PHE A 54 -9.95 0.55 0.96
CA PHE A 54 -10.18 0.68 2.40
C PHE A 54 -11.58 0.22 2.85
N LYS A 55 -12.46 -0.19 1.94
CA LYS A 55 -13.85 -0.58 2.26
C LYS A 55 -14.03 -2.05 2.62
N GLY A 56 -12.94 -2.80 2.64
CA GLY A 56 -12.93 -4.19 3.06
C GLY A 56 -12.37 -5.13 1.99
N THR A 57 -12.16 -6.36 2.41
CA THR A 57 -11.73 -7.48 1.61
C THR A 57 -12.73 -8.63 1.79
N ARG A 58 -12.52 -9.74 1.09
CA ARG A 58 -13.35 -10.95 1.29
C ARG A 58 -13.27 -11.52 2.71
N THR A 59 -12.21 -11.20 3.46
CA THR A 59 -11.94 -11.79 4.78
C THR A 59 -12.04 -10.81 5.93
N ARG A 60 -12.02 -9.50 5.67
CA ARG A 60 -12.10 -8.44 6.70
C ARG A 60 -12.92 -7.28 6.18
N ASP A 61 -13.89 -6.81 6.96
CA ASP A 61 -14.63 -5.59 6.63
C ASP A 61 -13.84 -4.32 6.97
N ALA A 62 -14.33 -3.16 6.53
CA ALA A 62 -13.69 -1.87 6.77
C ALA A 62 -13.47 -1.57 8.26
N ARG A 63 -14.42 -1.96 9.12
CA ARG A 63 -14.36 -1.71 10.56
C ARG A 63 -13.25 -2.52 11.21
N THR A 64 -13.14 -3.80 10.85
CA THR A 64 -12.10 -4.71 11.34
C THR A 64 -10.72 -4.20 10.95
N ILE A 65 -10.54 -3.79 9.68
CA ILE A 65 -9.28 -3.21 9.20
C ILE A 65 -8.89 -1.97 10.02
N ALA A 66 -9.82 -1.03 10.22
CA ALA A 66 -9.55 0.19 10.99
C ALA A 66 -9.18 -0.12 12.46
N ALA A 67 -9.94 -1.01 13.11
CA ALA A 67 -9.69 -1.40 14.50
C ALA A 67 -8.33 -2.09 14.69
N GLU A 68 -7.93 -2.97 13.77
CA GLU A 68 -6.64 -3.66 13.80
C GLU A 68 -5.47 -2.66 13.68
N ILE A 69 -5.59 -1.69 12.76
CA ILE A 69 -4.56 -0.63 12.58
C ILE A 69 -4.46 0.25 13.82
N GLU A 70 -5.59 0.71 14.38
CA GLU A 70 -5.61 1.52 15.59
C GLU A 70 -5.02 0.79 16.82
N ALA A 71 -5.22 -0.53 16.91
CA ALA A 71 -4.67 -1.31 18.00
C ALA A 71 -3.14 -1.35 17.98
N GLN A 72 -2.52 -1.39 16.78
CA GLN A 72 -1.06 -1.36 16.63
C GLN A 72 -0.48 0.04 16.88
N ALA A 73 -1.23 1.10 16.60
CA ALA A 73 -0.79 2.48 16.85
C ALA A 73 -0.75 2.86 18.34
N LYS A 74 -1.28 2.03 19.24
CA LYS A 74 -1.39 2.28 20.69
C LYS A 74 -0.38 1.48 21.53
N SER A 75 0.45 0.63 20.92
CA SER A 75 1.56 -0.06 21.60
C SER A 75 2.85 0.72 21.47
#